data_AF-A0A098EFN7-F1
#
_entry.id   AF-A0A098EFN7-F1
#
_cell.length_a   1.000
_cell.length_b   1.000
_cell.length_c   1.000
_cell.angle_alpha   90.00
_cell.angle_beta   90.00
_cell.angle_gamma   90.00
#
_symmetry.space_group_name_H-M   'P 1'
#
loop_
_entity.id
_entity.type
_entity.pdbx_description
1 polymer ?
#
loop_
_entity_poly.entity_id
_entity_poly.type
_entity_poly.pdbx_seq_one_letter_code
_entity_poly.pdbx_strand_id
1 'polypeptide(L)'
;MIFKCEKCNLVWYYPIKKCIYCKGEVKELKEEKYTIKGITEVFVPSKDNSQLPYYDILLEDENGNLHIKKSFKKYEIGDDIIKDKKEEYVKEKIGVIGTGVTGVGIAQVFVSSGFEVILKSRAQESLHHAIQKIEEELLRTMSVDEKDKIIKKIKITTNLDDLINTDIIIESVIEDLEVKKQLFKELDEILLDKTIIATNTSSLSIDELSASTIRPDRFIGMHFFNPVPKMYLVEVVRGEKTSDATINKITELSKQINKTPIITKNSPCFIVNRILMVYLNEAIWELYENVASAEDIDAASKLGLNHPMGPLALADLIGLDVVLAIIKSLYQRTNDKKYIPCPLIEEMVNKRKLGKKTMVGFYKY
;
A
#
# COMPACT_ATOMS: atom_id res chain seq x y z
N MET A 1 14.25 23.02 -17.50
CA MET A 1 14.74 24.40 -17.69
C MET A 1 13.54 25.32 -17.55
N ILE A 2 13.62 26.35 -16.70
CA ILE A 2 12.52 27.29 -16.46
C ILE A 2 12.91 28.62 -17.10
N PHE A 3 12.01 29.20 -17.87
CA PHE A 3 12.23 30.45 -18.61
C PHE A 3 11.27 31.52 -18.11
N LYS A 4 11.77 32.65 -17.61
CA LYS A 4 10.95 33.73 -17.04
C LYS A 4 11.06 35.00 -17.89
N CYS A 5 9.92 35.58 -18.27
CA CYS A 5 9.91 36.86 -18.98
C CYS A 5 10.24 38.01 -18.02
N GLU A 6 11.20 38.85 -18.39
CA GLU A 6 11.63 39.98 -17.57
C GLU A 6 10.59 41.12 -17.51
N LYS A 7 9.71 41.21 -18.51
CA LYS A 7 8.73 42.30 -18.61
C LYS A 7 7.40 41.98 -17.92
N CYS A 8 6.90 40.74 -18.03
CA CYS A 8 5.58 40.37 -17.48
C CYS A 8 5.62 39.27 -16.42
N ASN A 9 6.82 38.82 -16.01
CA ASN A 9 7.04 37.78 -15.00
C ASN A 9 6.41 36.40 -15.26
N LEU A 10 5.82 36.17 -16.44
CA LEU A 10 5.29 34.85 -16.82
C LEU A 10 6.41 33.82 -17.00
N VAL A 11 6.11 32.59 -16.60
CA VAL A 11 7.05 31.47 -16.52
C VAL A 11 6.68 30.37 -17.52
N TRP A 12 7.68 29.81 -18.19
CA TRP A 12 7.54 28.76 -19.19
C TRP A 12 8.45 27.58 -18.83
N TYR A 13 7.93 26.36 -19.01
CA TYR A 13 8.63 25.11 -18.68
C TYR A 13 9.24 24.42 -19.92
N TYR A 14 9.35 25.15 -21.02
CA TYR A 14 9.95 24.72 -22.29
C TYR A 14 10.69 25.89 -22.94
N PRO A 15 11.66 25.64 -23.84
CA PRO A 15 12.53 26.68 -24.39
C PRO A 15 11.77 27.69 -25.25
N ILE A 16 11.90 28.98 -24.92
CA ILE A 16 11.38 30.08 -25.72
C ILE A 16 12.41 31.20 -25.82
N LYS A 17 12.51 31.85 -26.99
CA LYS A 17 13.45 32.97 -27.22
C LYS A 17 12.89 34.33 -26.81
N LYS A 18 11.56 34.50 -26.83
CA LYS A 18 10.83 35.72 -26.43
C LYS A 18 9.48 35.35 -25.82
N CYS A 19 8.97 36.19 -24.94
CA CYS A 19 7.68 35.95 -24.29
C CYS A 19 6.55 35.93 -25.31
N ILE A 20 5.73 34.89 -25.29
CA ILE A 20 4.66 34.70 -26.28
C ILE A 20 3.64 35.85 -26.22
N TYR A 21 3.37 36.38 -25.02
CA TYR A 21 2.39 37.43 -24.77
C TYR A 21 2.93 38.85 -24.98
N CYS A 22 3.95 39.25 -24.22
CA CYS A 22 4.41 40.64 -24.24
C CYS A 22 5.60 40.89 -25.17
N LYS A 23 6.08 39.85 -25.87
CA LYS A 23 7.26 39.86 -26.76
C LYS A 23 8.57 40.33 -26.10
N GLY A 24 8.60 40.46 -24.78
CA GLY A 24 9.79 40.82 -24.00
C GLY A 24 10.84 39.71 -23.96
N GLU A 25 12.05 40.06 -23.55
CA GLU A 25 13.14 39.11 -23.35
C GLU A 25 12.79 38.12 -22.23
N VAL A 26 13.36 36.92 -22.38
CA VAL A 26 13.11 35.78 -21.49
C VAL A 26 14.46 35.28 -21.02
N LYS A 27 14.63 35.25 -19.70
CA LYS A 27 15.84 34.76 -19.06
C LYS A 27 15.66 33.30 -18.68
N GLU A 28 16.66 32.49 -19.00
CA GLU A 28 16.77 31.14 -18.45
C GLU A 28 17.13 31.23 -16.96
N LEU A 29 16.29 30.63 -16.12
CA LEU A 29 16.58 30.50 -14.70
C LEU A 29 17.45 29.25 -14.51
N LYS A 30 18.65 29.45 -13.94
CA LYS A 30 19.49 28.34 -13.48
C LYS A 30 18.76 27.57 -12.38
N GLU A 31 18.92 26.25 -12.40
CA GLU A 31 18.33 25.35 -11.42
C GLU A 31 18.76 25.77 -10.00
N GLU A 32 17.82 26.05 -9.10
CA GLU A 32 18.13 26.36 -7.70
C GLU A 32 18.62 25.07 -7.04
N LYS A 33 19.93 25.05 -6.73
CA LYS A 33 20.57 24.00 -5.96
C LYS A 33 20.44 24.32 -4.47
N TYR A 34 20.03 23.33 -3.69
CA TYR A 34 19.93 23.42 -2.24
C TYR A 34 20.84 22.39 -1.61
N THR A 35 21.51 22.72 -0.52
CA THR A 35 22.28 21.76 0.28
C THR A 35 21.55 21.48 1.59
N ILE A 36 21.43 20.21 1.98
CA ILE A 36 20.77 19.84 3.23
C ILE A 36 21.68 20.10 4.42
N LYS A 37 21.20 20.89 5.39
CA LYS A 37 21.91 21.24 6.63
C LYS A 37 21.40 20.52 7.86
N GLY A 38 20.18 20.00 7.82
CA GLY A 38 19.55 19.35 8.95
C GLY A 38 18.41 18.47 8.52
N ILE A 39 18.19 17.39 9.25
CA ILE A 39 17.14 16.40 8.98
C ILE A 39 16.57 15.96 10.31
N THR A 40 15.25 16.01 10.45
CA THR A 40 14.55 15.42 11.60
C THR A 40 13.49 14.47 11.09
N GLU A 41 13.50 13.24 11.59
CA GLU A 41 12.50 12.22 11.27
C GLU A 41 11.31 12.37 12.21
N VAL A 42 10.11 12.42 11.66
CA VAL A 42 8.86 12.64 12.38
C VAL A 42 8.01 11.38 12.32
N PHE A 43 7.69 10.84 13.51
CA PHE A 43 6.88 9.64 13.70
C PHE A 43 5.51 9.92 14.35
N VAL A 44 5.20 11.18 14.64
CA VAL A 44 3.97 11.57 15.35
C VAL A 44 3.00 12.25 14.38
N PRO A 45 1.77 11.73 14.21
CA PRO A 45 0.80 12.31 13.29
C PRO A 45 0.30 13.65 13.83
N SER A 46 0.11 14.63 12.97
CA SER A 46 -0.54 15.90 13.33
C SER A 46 -1.90 16.01 12.63
N LYS A 47 -2.76 16.92 13.13
CA LYS A 47 -4.11 17.14 12.60
C LYS A 47 -4.14 17.39 11.09
N ASP A 48 -3.07 18.01 10.56
CA ASP A 48 -2.92 18.37 9.16
C ASP A 48 -1.94 17.45 8.41
N ASN A 49 -1.33 16.46 9.08
CA ASN A 49 -0.34 15.56 8.50
C ASN A 49 -0.50 14.12 9.02
N SER A 50 -1.24 13.31 8.27
CA SER A 50 -1.43 11.87 8.54
C SER A 50 -0.38 10.96 7.90
N GLN A 51 0.52 11.51 7.07
CA GLN A 51 1.60 10.78 6.38
C GLN A 51 2.87 10.72 7.22
N LEU A 52 3.31 9.50 7.58
CA LEU A 52 4.46 9.20 8.44
C LEU A 52 5.19 7.90 8.02
N PRO A 53 6.49 7.75 8.35
CA PRO A 53 7.35 8.84 8.80
C PRO A 53 7.60 9.84 7.67
N TYR A 54 7.87 11.08 8.03
CA TYR A 54 8.40 12.07 7.09
C TYR A 54 9.61 12.75 7.69
N TYR A 55 10.39 13.39 6.84
CA TYR A 55 11.56 14.15 7.21
C TYR A 55 11.28 15.64 7.05
N ASP A 56 11.48 16.40 8.11
CA ASP A 56 11.67 17.85 7.98
C ASP A 56 13.14 18.08 7.64
N ILE A 57 13.39 18.52 6.40
CA ILE A 57 14.73 18.81 5.89
C ILE A 57 14.94 20.33 5.86
N LEU A 58 16.08 20.76 6.40
CA LEU A 58 16.56 22.13 6.36
C LEU A 58 17.48 22.29 5.15
N LEU A 59 17.06 23.12 4.21
CA LEU A 59 17.73 23.39 2.95
C LEU A 59 18.39 24.76 2.98
N GLU A 60 19.65 24.85 2.59
CA GLU A 60 20.34 26.12 2.34
C GLU A 60 20.38 26.35 0.83
N ASP A 61 19.92 27.51 0.37
CA ASP A 61 20.06 27.93 -1.04
C ASP A 61 21.44 28.54 -1.33
N GLU A 62 21.75 28.79 -2.61
CA GLU A 62 23.02 29.39 -3.03
C GLU A 62 23.30 30.79 -2.44
N ASN A 63 22.28 31.47 -1.91
CA ASN A 63 22.42 32.77 -1.26
C ASN A 63 22.53 32.66 0.27
N GLY A 64 22.61 31.44 0.82
CA GLY A 64 22.70 31.17 2.25
C GLY A 64 21.38 31.27 3.02
N ASN A 65 20.23 31.35 2.32
CA ASN A 65 18.94 31.35 3.03
C ASN A 65 18.52 29.93 3.37
N LEU A 66 17.94 29.77 4.56
CA LEU A 66 17.45 28.51 5.08
C LEU A 66 15.95 28.33 4.82
N HIS A 67 15.58 27.16 4.31
CA HIS A 67 14.21 26.77 3.99
C HIS A 67 13.89 25.42 4.62
N ILE A 68 12.74 25.28 5.25
CA ILE A 68 12.26 23.98 5.73
C ILE A 68 11.36 23.38 4.66
N LYS A 69 11.67 22.15 4.22
CA LYS A 69 10.84 21.39 3.29
C LYS A 69 10.49 20.06 3.94
N LYS A 70 9.25 19.64 3.75
CA LYS A 70 8.82 18.28 4.07
C LYS A 70 9.28 17.33 2.98
N SER A 71 9.89 16.22 3.37
CA SER A 71 10.30 15.14 2.45
C SER A 71 9.80 13.80 2.94
N PHE A 72 9.34 12.96 2.02
CA PHE A 72 9.07 11.54 2.27
C PHE A 72 10.21 10.63 1.79
N LYS A 73 11.24 11.23 1.18
CA LYS A 73 12.50 10.60 0.84
C LYS A 73 13.51 10.89 1.96
N LYS A 74 14.25 9.86 2.37
CA LYS A 74 15.38 10.01 3.29
C LYS A 74 16.57 10.61 2.54
N TYR A 75 17.22 11.57 3.16
CA TYR A 75 18.46 12.19 2.70
C TYR A 75 19.52 12.14 3.81
N GLU A 76 20.74 12.56 3.50
CA GLU A 76 21.83 12.77 4.44
C GLU A 76 22.23 14.25 4.51
N ILE A 77 22.79 14.68 5.65
CA ILE A 77 23.30 16.05 5.79
C ILE A 77 24.47 16.22 4.82
N GLY A 78 24.41 17.25 3.99
CA GLY A 78 25.37 17.50 2.92
C GLY A 78 24.88 17.06 1.53
N ASP A 79 23.75 16.37 1.41
CA ASP A 79 23.14 16.07 0.12
C ASP A 79 22.77 17.37 -0.62
N ASP A 80 23.03 17.38 -1.92
CA ASP A 80 22.60 18.43 -2.81
C ASP A 80 21.26 18.06 -3.46
N ILE A 81 20.22 18.86 -3.21
CA ILE A 81 18.91 18.74 -3.84
C ILE A 81 18.79 19.77 -4.94
N ILE A 82 18.57 19.31 -6.17
CA ILE A 82 18.09 20.15 -7.26
C ILE A 82 16.58 20.17 -7.16
N LYS A 83 15.95 21.34 -7.10
CA LYS A 83 14.48 21.47 -7.09
C LYS A 83 13.90 20.66 -8.25
N ASP A 84 13.21 19.57 -7.89
CA ASP A 84 12.97 18.42 -8.77
C ASP A 84 12.61 18.82 -10.21
N LYS A 85 13.49 18.49 -11.17
CA LYS A 85 12.97 17.98 -12.44
C LYS A 85 12.13 16.78 -12.03
N LYS A 86 10.82 16.81 -12.32
CA LYS A 86 10.06 15.55 -12.40
C LYS A 86 10.83 14.69 -13.39
N GLU A 87 11.59 13.72 -12.90
CA GLU A 87 12.15 12.69 -13.75
C GLU A 87 10.93 11.95 -14.32
N GLU A 88 10.55 12.30 -15.55
CA GLU A 88 9.60 11.53 -16.35
C GLU A 88 10.27 10.21 -16.73
N TYR A 89 10.43 9.33 -15.75
CA TYR A 89 10.56 7.92 -16.05
C TYR A 89 9.26 7.47 -16.69
N VAL A 90 9.37 6.73 -17.79
CA VAL A 90 8.24 5.92 -18.28
C VAL A 90 7.88 4.96 -17.16
N LYS A 91 6.75 5.21 -16.50
CA LYS A 91 6.28 4.37 -15.40
C LYS A 91 5.79 3.04 -15.95
N GLU A 92 5.99 1.99 -15.17
CA GLU A 92 5.51 0.65 -15.46
C GLU A 92 3.98 0.63 -15.62
N LYS A 93 3.50 -0.24 -16.49
CA LYS A 93 2.06 -0.47 -16.62
C LYS A 93 1.61 -1.53 -15.63
N ILE A 94 0.68 -1.17 -14.75
CA ILE A 94 0.24 -2.03 -13.64
C ILE A 94 -1.11 -2.67 -13.99
N GLY A 95 -1.19 -4.00 -13.95
CA GLY A 95 -2.46 -4.71 -13.98
C GLY A 95 -2.91 -5.04 -12.56
N VAL A 96 -4.15 -4.71 -12.20
CA VAL A 96 -4.75 -5.08 -10.91
C VAL A 96 -5.92 -6.01 -11.18
N ILE A 97 -5.91 -7.20 -10.60
CA ILE A 97 -6.96 -8.21 -10.81
C ILE A 97 -7.76 -8.35 -9.52
N GLY A 98 -9.02 -7.94 -9.55
CA GLY A 98 -9.92 -7.98 -8.41
C GLY A 98 -10.39 -6.58 -7.99
N THR A 99 -11.71 -6.46 -7.81
CA THR A 99 -12.41 -5.20 -7.45
C THR A 99 -12.96 -5.24 -6.02
N GLY A 100 -12.41 -6.12 -5.17
CA GLY A 100 -12.68 -6.11 -3.73
C GLY A 100 -12.08 -4.86 -3.06
N VAL A 101 -12.32 -4.70 -1.75
CA VAL A 101 -11.85 -3.53 -0.98
C VAL A 101 -10.34 -3.27 -1.18
N THR A 102 -9.52 -4.31 -1.05
CA THR A 102 -8.06 -4.20 -1.22
C THR A 102 -7.67 -3.91 -2.66
N GLY A 103 -8.26 -4.60 -3.65
CA GLY A 103 -7.96 -4.38 -5.07
C GLY A 103 -8.29 -2.95 -5.54
N VAL A 104 -9.41 -2.39 -5.09
CA VAL A 104 -9.77 -0.98 -5.33
C VAL A 104 -8.73 -0.04 -4.72
N GLY A 105 -8.32 -0.30 -3.48
CA GLY A 105 -7.29 0.51 -2.80
C GLY A 105 -5.91 0.41 -3.46
N ILE A 106 -5.52 -0.76 -3.96
CA ILE A 106 -4.29 -0.96 -4.73
C ILE A 106 -4.36 -0.13 -6.01
N ALA A 107 -5.43 -0.26 -6.81
CA ALA A 107 -5.60 0.49 -8.04
C ALA A 107 -5.54 2.00 -7.81
N GLN A 108 -6.20 2.50 -6.75
CA GLN A 108 -6.14 3.89 -6.33
C GLN A 108 -4.72 4.36 -6.02
N VAL A 109 -3.96 3.60 -5.22
CA VAL A 109 -2.61 3.99 -4.81
C VAL A 109 -1.68 4.11 -6.02
N PHE A 110 -1.74 3.15 -6.94
CA PHE A 110 -0.92 3.19 -8.16
C PHE A 110 -1.30 4.33 -9.09
N VAL A 111 -2.59 4.52 -9.38
CA VAL A 111 -3.03 5.57 -10.31
C VAL A 111 -2.78 6.97 -9.73
N SER A 112 -2.99 7.19 -8.43
CA SER A 112 -2.66 8.44 -7.74
C SER A 112 -1.17 8.73 -7.73
N SER A 113 -0.34 7.69 -7.73
CA SER A 113 1.11 7.81 -7.87
C SER A 113 1.54 8.02 -9.33
N GLY A 114 0.59 8.11 -10.26
CA GLY A 114 0.81 8.49 -11.66
C GLY A 114 1.04 7.34 -12.63
N PHE A 115 0.93 6.08 -12.18
CA PHE A 115 1.04 4.90 -13.03
C PHE A 115 -0.20 4.73 -13.92
N GLU A 116 -0.02 4.08 -15.07
CA GLU A 116 -1.14 3.54 -15.82
C GLU A 116 -1.62 2.24 -15.18
N VAL A 117 -2.92 2.12 -14.97
CA VAL A 117 -3.53 0.95 -14.31
C VAL A 117 -4.53 0.29 -15.25
N ILE A 118 -4.42 -1.02 -15.43
CA ILE A 118 -5.47 -1.84 -16.02
C ILE A 118 -6.18 -2.59 -14.89
N LEU A 119 -7.42 -2.22 -14.58
CA LEU A 119 -8.22 -2.86 -13.55
C LEU A 119 -9.12 -3.92 -14.17
N LYS A 120 -8.94 -5.18 -13.75
CA LYS A 120 -9.67 -6.33 -14.28
C LYS A 120 -10.61 -6.94 -13.24
N SER A 121 -11.83 -7.25 -13.66
CA SER A 121 -12.81 -8.00 -12.88
C SER A 121 -13.58 -8.99 -13.75
N ARG A 122 -14.45 -9.81 -13.15
CA ARG A 122 -15.33 -10.74 -13.89
C ARG A 122 -16.58 -10.06 -14.45
N ALA A 123 -17.04 -8.97 -13.82
CA ALA A 123 -18.29 -8.30 -14.15
C ALA A 123 -18.07 -6.79 -14.34
N GLN A 124 -18.71 -6.24 -15.36
CA GLN A 124 -18.61 -4.82 -15.70
C GLN A 124 -19.13 -3.92 -14.58
N GLU A 125 -20.24 -4.30 -13.95
CA GLU A 125 -20.85 -3.60 -12.82
C GLU A 125 -19.87 -3.44 -11.64
N SER A 126 -19.07 -4.48 -11.36
CA SER A 126 -18.07 -4.45 -10.29
C SER A 126 -16.93 -3.47 -10.59
N LEU A 127 -16.58 -3.28 -11.86
CA LEU A 127 -15.59 -2.29 -12.29
C LEU A 127 -16.13 -0.87 -12.15
N HIS A 128 -17.39 -0.64 -12.50
CA HIS A 128 -18.02 0.67 -12.38
C HIS A 128 -18.10 1.09 -10.92
N HIS A 129 -18.53 0.19 -10.03
CA HIS A 129 -18.52 0.43 -8.58
C HIS A 129 -17.10 0.68 -8.04
N ALA A 130 -16.08 -0.01 -8.57
CA ALA A 130 -14.70 0.23 -8.18
C ALA A 130 -14.24 1.64 -8.56
N ILE A 131 -14.48 2.08 -9.81
CA ILE A 131 -14.14 3.43 -10.27
C ILE A 131 -14.85 4.49 -9.42
N GLN A 132 -16.15 4.34 -9.19
CA GLN A 132 -16.92 5.27 -8.37
C GLN A 132 -16.32 5.44 -6.97
N LYS A 133 -15.94 4.34 -6.30
CA LYS A 133 -15.29 4.40 -4.98
C LYS A 133 -13.94 5.13 -5.03
N ILE A 134 -13.15 4.92 -6.08
CA ILE A 134 -11.88 5.63 -6.26
C ILE A 134 -12.15 7.13 -6.44
N GLU A 135 -13.12 7.50 -7.28
CA GLU A 135 -13.51 8.91 -7.48
C GLU A 135 -13.94 9.59 -6.19
N GLU A 136 -14.83 8.95 -5.42
CA GLU A 136 -15.32 9.46 -4.14
C GLU A 136 -14.19 9.69 -3.13
N GLU A 137 -13.23 8.77 -3.02
CA GLU A 137 -12.11 8.93 -2.10
C GLU A 137 -11.11 10.00 -2.58
N LEU A 138 -10.84 10.08 -3.88
CA LEU A 138 -9.95 11.10 -4.45
C LEU A 138 -10.52 12.51 -4.20
N LEU A 139 -11.81 12.73 -4.44
CA LEU A 139 -12.48 14.03 -4.25
C LEU A 139 -12.40 14.56 -2.81
N ARG A 140 -12.11 13.71 -1.81
CA ARG A 140 -11.87 14.17 -0.43
C ARG A 140 -10.56 14.94 -0.27
N THR A 141 -9.64 14.82 -1.22
CA THR A 141 -8.27 15.33 -1.11
C THR A 141 -7.81 16.18 -2.28
N MET A 142 -8.57 16.25 -3.38
CA MET A 142 -8.20 17.00 -4.59
C MET A 142 -9.40 17.56 -5.36
N SER A 143 -9.14 18.44 -6.32
CA SER A 143 -10.17 19.03 -7.19
C SER A 143 -10.74 18.05 -8.23
N VAL A 144 -11.89 18.38 -8.82
CA VAL A 144 -12.53 17.58 -9.87
C VAL A 144 -11.60 17.40 -11.08
N ASP A 145 -10.94 18.47 -11.53
CA ASP A 145 -10.04 18.43 -12.68
C ASP A 145 -8.81 17.53 -12.45
N GLU A 146 -8.27 17.53 -11.23
CA GLU A 146 -7.15 16.66 -10.85
C GLU A 146 -7.58 15.20 -10.79
N LYS A 147 -8.74 14.93 -10.16
CA LYS A 147 -9.36 13.61 -10.10
C LYS A 147 -9.60 13.05 -11.51
N ASP A 148 -10.19 13.83 -12.41
CA ASP A 148 -10.48 13.42 -13.80
C ASP A 148 -9.21 13.07 -14.57
N LYS A 149 -8.11 13.80 -14.36
CA LYS A 149 -6.81 13.48 -14.96
C LYS A 149 -6.25 12.15 -14.46
N ILE A 150 -6.42 11.86 -13.17
CA ILE A 150 -5.96 10.60 -12.56
C ILE A 150 -6.79 9.42 -13.06
N ILE A 151 -8.12 9.52 -13.03
CA ILE A 151 -9.03 8.44 -13.43
C ILE A 151 -8.85 8.04 -14.89
N LYS A 152 -8.52 8.99 -15.78
CA LYS A 152 -8.20 8.71 -17.20
C LYS A 152 -7.03 7.75 -17.39
N LYS A 153 -6.19 7.53 -16.38
CA LYS A 153 -5.08 6.55 -16.42
C LYS A 153 -5.52 5.13 -16.03
N ILE A 154 -6.79 4.92 -15.67
CA ILE A 154 -7.35 3.60 -15.39
C ILE A 154 -8.08 3.09 -16.62
N LYS A 155 -7.61 1.99 -17.21
CA LYS A 155 -8.37 1.19 -18.17
C LYS A 155 -9.09 0.08 -17.39
N ILE A 156 -10.41 -0.01 -17.51
CA ILE A 156 -11.18 -1.13 -16.95
C ILE A 156 -11.38 -2.22 -18.02
N THR A 157 -11.36 -3.49 -17.63
CA THR A 157 -11.62 -4.61 -18.55
C THR A 157 -12.18 -5.84 -17.85
N THR A 158 -12.94 -6.65 -18.58
CA THR A 158 -13.32 -8.01 -18.19
C THR A 158 -12.48 -9.09 -18.88
N ASN A 159 -11.72 -8.75 -19.92
CA ASN A 159 -10.87 -9.67 -20.66
C ASN A 159 -9.46 -9.75 -20.04
N LEU A 160 -8.93 -10.97 -19.91
CA LEU A 160 -7.56 -11.19 -19.48
C LEU A 160 -6.55 -10.72 -20.55
N ASP A 161 -6.84 -10.89 -21.84
CA ASP A 161 -5.90 -10.56 -22.93
C ASP A 161 -5.44 -9.10 -22.93
N ASP A 162 -6.27 -8.20 -22.39
CA ASP A 162 -5.95 -6.78 -22.22
C ASP A 162 -4.74 -6.54 -21.30
N LEU A 163 -4.32 -7.54 -20.53
CA LEU A 163 -3.19 -7.51 -19.59
C LEU A 163 -1.84 -7.87 -20.23
N ILE A 164 -1.80 -8.32 -21.50
CA ILE A 164 -0.57 -8.77 -22.19
C ILE A 164 0.61 -7.78 -22.09
N ASN A 165 0.32 -6.49 -22.16
CA ASN A 165 1.32 -5.42 -22.16
C ASN A 165 1.53 -4.78 -20.77
N THR A 166 1.15 -5.47 -19.68
CA THR A 166 1.46 -5.03 -18.32
C THR A 166 2.86 -5.49 -17.91
N ASP A 167 3.59 -4.62 -17.22
CA ASP A 167 4.91 -4.97 -16.69
C ASP A 167 4.79 -5.71 -15.35
N ILE A 168 3.75 -5.40 -14.58
CA ILE A 168 3.50 -5.98 -13.25
C ILE A 168 2.00 -6.24 -13.08
N ILE A 169 1.65 -7.48 -12.72
CA ILE A 169 0.32 -7.88 -12.28
C ILE A 169 0.28 -7.90 -10.75
N ILE A 170 -0.78 -7.37 -10.17
CA ILE A 170 -1.11 -7.46 -8.75
C ILE A 170 -2.47 -8.13 -8.61
N GLU A 171 -2.47 -9.38 -8.19
CA GLU A 171 -3.66 -10.18 -7.98
C GLU A 171 -4.22 -9.93 -6.57
N SER A 172 -5.52 -9.62 -6.48
CA SER A 172 -6.27 -9.39 -5.24
C SER A 172 -7.71 -9.90 -5.37
N VAL A 173 -7.87 -11.13 -5.89
CA VAL A 173 -9.14 -11.86 -5.92
C VAL A 173 -9.42 -12.54 -4.59
N ILE A 174 -10.47 -13.36 -4.55
CA ILE A 174 -10.86 -14.12 -3.35
C ILE A 174 -9.70 -14.99 -2.84
N GLU A 175 -9.61 -15.10 -1.52
CA GLU A 175 -8.53 -15.83 -0.82
C GLU A 175 -8.77 -17.34 -0.87
N ASP A 176 -8.73 -17.90 -2.09
CA ASP A 176 -8.89 -19.32 -2.38
C ASP A 176 -7.70 -19.82 -3.22
N LEU A 177 -7.06 -20.90 -2.76
CA LEU A 177 -5.82 -21.42 -3.35
C LEU A 177 -6.03 -21.86 -4.79
N GLU A 178 -7.11 -22.59 -5.08
CA GLU A 178 -7.34 -23.17 -6.40
C GLU A 178 -7.80 -22.12 -7.39
N VAL A 179 -8.61 -21.15 -6.95
CA VAL A 179 -8.99 -19.98 -7.78
C VAL A 179 -7.76 -19.17 -8.18
N LYS A 180 -6.84 -18.90 -7.25
CA LYS A 180 -5.61 -18.16 -7.56
C LYS A 180 -4.67 -18.97 -8.47
N LYS A 181 -4.47 -20.27 -8.21
CA LYS A 181 -3.66 -21.14 -9.08
C LYS A 181 -4.19 -21.18 -10.51
N GLN A 182 -5.50 -21.32 -10.68
CA GLN A 182 -6.13 -21.34 -12.00
C GLN A 182 -5.90 -20.01 -12.72
N LEU A 183 -6.10 -18.88 -12.03
CA LEU A 183 -5.83 -17.55 -12.59
C LEU A 183 -4.36 -17.38 -13.01
N PHE A 184 -3.39 -17.86 -12.22
CA PHE A 184 -1.98 -17.73 -12.57
C PHE A 184 -1.59 -18.57 -13.80
N LYS A 185 -2.21 -19.74 -13.99
CA LYS A 185 -2.04 -20.54 -15.22
C LYS A 185 -2.56 -19.80 -16.45
N GLU A 186 -3.77 -19.24 -16.36
CA GLU A 186 -4.36 -18.44 -17.45
C GLU A 186 -3.51 -17.21 -17.79
N LEU A 187 -2.91 -16.57 -16.77
CA LEU A 187 -2.01 -15.43 -16.98
C LEU A 187 -0.72 -15.83 -17.70
N ASP A 188 -0.16 -17.01 -17.42
CA ASP A 188 1.07 -17.44 -18.10
C ASP A 188 0.91 -17.67 -19.60
N GLU A 189 -0.29 -17.98 -20.07
CA GLU A 189 -0.58 -18.14 -21.50
C GLU A 189 -0.55 -16.82 -22.28
N ILE A 190 -0.79 -15.70 -21.59
CA ILE A 190 -0.96 -14.39 -22.22
C ILE A 190 0.14 -13.37 -21.88
N LEU A 191 0.81 -13.49 -20.73
CA LEU A 191 1.77 -12.48 -20.28
C LEU A 191 3.13 -12.67 -20.94
N LEU A 192 3.73 -11.56 -21.37
CA LEU A 192 5.12 -11.54 -21.85
C LEU A 192 6.06 -12.06 -20.77
N ASP A 193 7.09 -12.84 -21.12
CA ASP A 193 8.03 -13.47 -20.18
C ASP A 193 8.57 -12.51 -19.11
N LYS A 194 8.80 -11.24 -19.47
CA LYS A 194 9.33 -10.21 -18.56
C LYS A 194 8.39 -9.80 -17.42
N THR A 195 7.09 -10.06 -17.52
CA THR A 195 6.08 -9.57 -16.57
C THR A 195 6.24 -10.22 -15.20
N ILE A 196 6.19 -9.39 -14.15
CA ILE A 196 6.18 -9.84 -12.75
C ILE A 196 4.74 -10.10 -12.32
N ILE A 197 4.52 -11.21 -11.61
CA ILE A 197 3.23 -11.53 -10.99
C ILE A 197 3.38 -11.40 -9.48
N ALA A 198 2.69 -10.42 -8.92
CA ALA A 198 2.54 -10.22 -7.48
C ALA A 198 1.14 -10.67 -7.03
N THR A 199 1.07 -11.33 -5.87
CA THR A 199 -0.20 -11.69 -5.22
C THR A 199 -0.37 -10.99 -3.88
N ASN A 200 -1.51 -10.33 -3.69
CA ASN A 200 -1.99 -9.88 -2.40
C ASN A 200 -2.76 -11.04 -1.74
N THR A 201 -2.05 -11.80 -0.94
CA THR A 201 -2.59 -12.82 -0.03
C THR A 201 -2.13 -12.49 1.38
N SER A 202 -2.91 -12.85 2.39
CA SER A 202 -2.56 -12.66 3.81
C SER A 202 -2.14 -13.96 4.49
N SER A 203 -2.39 -15.12 3.86
CA SER A 203 -2.25 -16.42 4.51
C SER A 203 -1.83 -17.58 3.61
N LEU A 204 -1.92 -17.45 2.28
CA LEU A 204 -1.53 -18.54 1.37
C LEU A 204 -0.01 -18.58 1.19
N SER A 205 0.50 -19.77 0.89
CA SER A 205 1.93 -19.97 0.63
C SER A 205 2.30 -19.42 -0.74
N ILE A 206 3.27 -18.51 -0.78
CA ILE A 206 3.80 -17.98 -2.04
C ILE A 206 4.43 -19.09 -2.88
N ASP A 207 5.08 -20.07 -2.25
CA ASP A 207 5.70 -21.20 -2.95
C ASP A 207 4.65 -22.10 -3.61
N GLU A 208 3.54 -22.40 -2.92
CA GLU A 208 2.45 -23.20 -3.48
C GLU A 208 1.75 -22.51 -4.65
N LEU A 209 1.58 -21.19 -4.58
CA LEU A 209 1.03 -20.39 -5.67
C LEU A 209 2.02 -20.28 -6.83
N SER A 210 3.31 -20.07 -6.56
CA SER A 210 4.35 -19.98 -7.58
C SER A 210 4.55 -21.31 -8.34
N ALA A 211 4.19 -22.44 -7.74
CA ALA A 211 4.28 -23.75 -8.39
C ALA A 211 3.28 -23.92 -9.54
N SER A 212 2.23 -23.10 -9.62
CA SER A 212 1.28 -23.14 -10.74
C SER A 212 1.68 -22.24 -11.91
N THR A 213 2.88 -21.67 -11.90
CA THR A 213 3.35 -20.77 -12.94
C THR A 213 4.70 -21.19 -13.54
N ILE A 214 4.93 -20.86 -14.81
CA ILE A 214 6.17 -21.10 -15.56
C ILE A 214 7.28 -20.08 -15.26
N ARG A 215 6.98 -19.00 -14.51
CA ARG A 215 7.90 -17.91 -14.16
C ARG A 215 8.07 -17.71 -12.64
N PRO A 216 8.39 -18.77 -11.88
CA PRO A 216 8.45 -18.67 -10.42
C PRO A 216 9.52 -17.69 -9.90
N ASP A 217 10.53 -17.34 -10.72
CA ASP A 217 11.53 -16.30 -10.44
C ASP A 217 10.97 -14.86 -10.50
N ARG A 218 9.85 -14.68 -11.21
CA ARG A 218 9.08 -13.44 -11.35
C ARG A 218 7.75 -13.47 -10.59
N PHE A 219 7.56 -14.47 -9.71
CA PHE A 219 6.41 -14.56 -8.83
C PHE A 219 6.77 -14.10 -7.41
N ILE A 220 5.92 -13.30 -6.77
CA ILE A 220 6.20 -12.69 -5.47
C ILE A 220 4.92 -12.37 -4.67
N GLY A 221 5.00 -12.38 -3.35
CA GLY A 221 3.91 -11.85 -2.52
C GLY A 221 4.05 -10.34 -2.30
N MET A 222 2.94 -9.63 -2.39
CA MET A 222 2.87 -8.19 -2.11
C MET A 222 1.62 -7.93 -1.26
N HIS A 223 1.79 -8.02 0.06
CA HIS A 223 0.68 -7.96 1.01
C HIS A 223 0.47 -6.53 1.51
N PHE A 224 -0.68 -5.96 1.14
CA PHE A 224 -1.11 -4.62 1.53
C PHE A 224 -2.04 -4.66 2.73
N PHE A 225 -2.04 -3.57 3.51
CA PHE A 225 -2.86 -3.44 4.72
C PHE A 225 -4.05 -2.51 4.48
N ASN A 226 -5.24 -2.89 4.94
CA ASN A 226 -6.45 -2.11 4.79
C ASN A 226 -6.53 -1.01 5.88
N PRO A 227 -6.88 0.25 5.54
CA PRO A 227 -7.12 0.81 4.20
C PRO A 227 -5.83 1.08 3.40
N VAL A 228 -5.73 0.50 2.20
CA VAL A 228 -4.51 0.53 1.36
C VAL A 228 -4.00 1.95 1.07
N PRO A 229 -4.85 2.96 0.76
CA PRO A 229 -4.37 4.33 0.54
C PRO A 229 -3.75 4.96 1.79
N LYS A 230 -4.17 4.56 2.99
CA LYS A 230 -3.77 5.18 4.27
C LYS A 230 -2.64 4.44 4.97
N MET A 231 -2.51 3.14 4.76
CA MET A 231 -1.45 2.34 5.39
C MET A 231 -0.14 2.47 4.62
N TYR A 232 0.98 2.70 5.30
CA TYR A 232 2.29 2.90 4.66
C TYR A 232 3.04 1.59 4.42
N LEU A 233 2.68 0.51 5.10
CA LEU A 233 3.42 -0.73 5.00
C LEU A 233 2.96 -1.58 3.80
N VAL A 234 3.92 -2.26 3.17
CA VAL A 234 3.68 -3.43 2.32
C VAL A 234 4.69 -4.51 2.66
N GLU A 235 4.23 -5.74 2.87
CA GLU A 235 5.11 -6.89 3.03
C GLU A 235 5.46 -7.45 1.65
N VAL A 236 6.75 -7.44 1.32
CA VAL A 236 7.32 -8.03 0.10
C VAL A 236 7.79 -9.44 0.43
N VAL A 237 6.98 -10.43 0.06
CA VAL A 237 7.15 -11.82 0.49
C VAL A 237 7.92 -12.60 -0.58
N ARG A 238 9.14 -13.00 -0.23
CA ARG A 238 10.02 -13.81 -1.07
C ARG A 238 9.63 -15.28 -1.03
N GLY A 239 9.22 -15.83 -2.16
CA GLY A 239 9.17 -17.28 -2.38
C GLY A 239 10.57 -17.86 -2.60
N GLU A 240 10.70 -19.17 -2.47
CA GLU A 240 11.95 -19.91 -2.60
C GLU A 240 12.65 -19.65 -3.94
N LYS A 241 11.84 -19.58 -5.02
CA LYS A 241 12.34 -19.37 -6.38
C LYS A 241 12.39 -17.90 -6.80
N THR A 242 11.80 -16.98 -6.03
CA THR A 242 11.75 -15.55 -6.39
C THR A 242 13.16 -14.97 -6.53
N SER A 243 13.45 -14.33 -7.66
CA SER A 243 14.75 -13.74 -7.94
C SER A 243 15.01 -12.45 -7.15
N ASP A 244 16.29 -12.14 -6.92
CA ASP A 244 16.69 -10.86 -6.31
C ASP A 244 16.28 -9.66 -7.18
N ALA A 245 16.28 -9.83 -8.51
CA ALA A 245 15.82 -8.80 -9.44
C ALA A 245 14.35 -8.45 -9.22
N THR A 246 13.48 -9.45 -9.05
CA THR A 246 12.05 -9.26 -8.76
C THR A 246 11.84 -8.61 -7.39
N ILE A 247 12.58 -9.03 -6.36
CA ILE A 247 12.54 -8.42 -5.02
C ILE A 247 12.92 -6.94 -5.10
N ASN A 248 14.03 -6.61 -5.75
CA ASN A 248 14.51 -5.24 -5.90
C ASN A 248 13.49 -4.39 -6.67
N LYS A 249 12.90 -4.94 -7.75
CA LYS A 249 11.90 -4.24 -8.56
C LYS A 249 10.64 -3.90 -7.75
N ILE A 250 10.09 -4.85 -7.01
CA ILE A 250 8.88 -4.62 -6.18
C ILE A 250 9.19 -3.73 -4.97
N THR A 251 10.38 -3.84 -4.40
CA THR A 251 10.83 -2.94 -3.32
C THR A 251 10.87 -1.50 -3.81
N GLU A 252 11.45 -1.26 -4.98
CA GLU A 252 11.51 0.10 -5.55
C GLU A 252 10.12 0.61 -5.97
N LEU A 253 9.32 -0.24 -6.60
CA LEU A 253 7.92 0.07 -6.94
C LEU A 253 7.13 0.50 -5.70
N SER A 254 7.30 -0.21 -4.58
CA SER A 254 6.63 0.09 -3.31
C SER A 254 6.97 1.49 -2.80
N LYS A 255 8.24 1.91 -2.91
CA LYS A 255 8.66 3.27 -2.53
C LYS A 255 8.05 4.33 -3.43
N GLN A 256 7.95 4.05 -4.74
CA GLN A 256 7.35 4.99 -5.71
C GLN A 256 5.86 5.25 -5.46
N ILE A 257 5.17 4.36 -4.76
CA ILE A 257 3.79 4.54 -4.31
C ILE A 257 3.69 4.98 -2.83
N ASN A 258 4.77 5.53 -2.28
CA ASN A 258 4.90 5.99 -0.90
C ASN A 258 4.56 4.92 0.14
N LYS A 259 4.94 3.66 -0.13
CA LYS A 259 4.90 2.57 0.84
C LYS A 259 6.31 2.21 1.29
N THR A 260 6.43 1.80 2.54
CA THR A 260 7.62 1.20 3.13
C THR A 260 7.58 -0.31 2.87
N PRO A 261 8.43 -0.85 1.99
CA PRO A 261 8.53 -2.29 1.80
C PRO A 261 9.26 -2.94 2.97
N ILE A 262 8.69 -4.02 3.53
CA ILE A 262 9.38 -4.93 4.44
C ILE A 262 9.54 -6.27 3.75
N ILE A 263 10.78 -6.70 3.54
CA ILE A 263 11.08 -7.97 2.90
C ILE A 263 10.96 -9.09 3.94
N THR A 264 10.23 -10.15 3.60
CA THR A 264 10.06 -11.32 4.45
C THR A 264 10.13 -12.60 3.63
N LYS A 265 10.52 -13.71 4.25
CA LYS A 265 10.45 -15.03 3.62
C LYS A 265 9.02 -15.53 3.62
N ASN A 266 8.68 -16.38 2.65
CA ASN A 266 7.43 -17.13 2.67
C ASN A 266 7.33 -17.93 3.98
N SER A 267 6.45 -17.48 4.86
CA SER A 267 6.23 -18.06 6.19
C SER A 267 4.78 -17.87 6.59
N PRO A 268 4.22 -18.73 7.47
CA PRO A 268 2.83 -18.62 7.89
C PRO A 268 2.46 -17.22 8.38
N CYS A 269 1.55 -16.55 7.65
CA CYS A 269 1.06 -15.20 7.91
C CYS A 269 2.16 -14.11 8.03
N PHE A 270 3.32 -14.33 7.42
CA PHE A 270 4.39 -13.35 7.26
C PHE A 270 4.88 -12.77 8.61
N ILE A 271 4.96 -11.44 8.74
CA ILE A 271 5.46 -10.77 9.95
C ILE A 271 4.29 -10.22 10.76
N VAL A 272 3.53 -9.29 10.18
CA VAL A 272 2.56 -8.49 10.94
C VAL A 272 1.46 -9.36 11.52
N ASN A 273 0.78 -10.15 10.68
CA ASN A 273 -0.31 -11.00 11.15
C ASN A 273 0.19 -12.07 12.13
N ARG A 274 1.39 -12.60 11.92
CA ARG A 274 1.98 -13.61 12.81
C ARG A 274 2.22 -13.08 14.24
N ILE A 275 2.66 -11.83 14.38
CA ILE A 275 2.84 -11.17 15.69
C ILE A 275 1.47 -10.76 16.25
N LEU A 276 0.65 -10.11 15.43
CA LEU A 276 -0.63 -9.57 15.84
C LEU A 276 -1.57 -10.64 16.39
N MET A 277 -1.65 -11.81 15.74
CA MET A 277 -2.54 -12.88 16.19
C MET A 277 -2.16 -13.45 17.55
N VAL A 278 -0.88 -13.49 17.93
CA VAL A 278 -0.47 -13.91 19.27
C VAL A 278 -0.96 -12.90 20.30
N TYR A 279 -0.70 -11.62 20.05
CA TYR A 279 -1.12 -10.52 20.93
C TYR A 279 -2.65 -10.47 21.10
N LEU A 280 -3.41 -10.60 20.01
CA LEU A 280 -4.87 -10.61 20.08
C LEU A 280 -5.40 -11.85 20.80
N ASN A 281 -4.87 -13.04 20.50
CA ASN A 281 -5.33 -14.27 21.12
C ASN A 281 -5.01 -14.30 22.62
N GLU A 282 -3.87 -13.75 23.04
CA GLU A 282 -3.49 -13.64 24.45
C GLU A 282 -4.47 -12.74 25.23
N ALA A 283 -4.85 -11.58 24.69
CA ALA A 283 -5.85 -10.72 25.30
C ALA A 283 -7.22 -11.41 25.45
N ILE A 284 -7.56 -12.30 24.51
CA ILE A 284 -8.79 -13.11 24.58
C ILE A 284 -8.67 -14.19 25.67
N TRP A 285 -7.49 -14.77 25.88
CA TRP A 285 -7.21 -15.67 26.99
C TRP A 285 -7.32 -14.96 28.34
N GLU A 286 -6.73 -13.77 28.49
CA GLU A 286 -6.85 -12.97 29.73
C GLU A 286 -8.33 -12.70 30.09
N LEU A 287 -9.15 -12.39 29.08
CA LEU A 287 -10.59 -12.21 29.28
C LEU A 287 -11.28 -13.53 29.65
N TYR A 288 -10.95 -14.63 28.96
CA TYR A 288 -11.53 -15.96 29.20
C TYR A 288 -11.22 -16.51 30.60
N GLU A 289 -10.01 -16.25 31.09
CA GLU A 289 -9.53 -16.65 32.42
C GLU A 289 -10.00 -15.71 33.54
N ASN A 290 -10.76 -14.65 33.21
CA ASN A 290 -11.22 -13.61 34.12
C ASN A 290 -10.08 -12.89 34.85
N VAL A 291 -8.96 -12.64 34.16
CA VAL A 291 -7.84 -11.86 34.68
C VAL A 291 -8.26 -10.41 34.93
N ALA A 292 -9.00 -9.82 33.98
CA ALA A 292 -9.53 -8.47 34.06
C ALA A 292 -10.76 -8.28 33.14
N SER A 293 -11.42 -7.11 33.24
CA SER A 293 -12.49 -6.72 32.32
C SER A 293 -11.94 -6.45 30.92
N ALA A 294 -12.80 -6.50 29.89
CA ALA A 294 -12.39 -6.18 28.52
C ALA A 294 -11.88 -4.73 28.43
N GLU A 295 -12.53 -3.80 29.12
CA GLU A 295 -12.15 -2.40 29.23
C GLU A 295 -10.76 -2.21 29.84
N ASP A 296 -10.44 -2.94 30.90
CA ASP A 296 -9.14 -2.84 31.57
C ASP A 296 -8.01 -3.48 30.74
N ILE A 297 -8.25 -4.61 30.07
CA ILE A 297 -7.29 -5.24 29.14
C ILE A 297 -6.96 -4.27 27.98
N ASP A 298 -7.99 -3.66 27.40
CA ASP A 298 -7.82 -2.65 26.35
C ASP A 298 -7.11 -1.40 26.86
N ALA A 299 -7.44 -0.93 28.06
CA ALA A 299 -6.78 0.21 28.69
C ALA A 299 -5.30 -0.07 28.99
N ALA A 300 -4.97 -1.25 29.50
CA ALA A 300 -3.60 -1.66 29.78
C ALA A 300 -2.74 -1.65 28.52
N SER A 301 -3.27 -2.16 27.41
CA SER A 301 -2.57 -2.11 26.12
C SER A 301 -2.42 -0.70 25.56
N LYS A 302 -3.47 0.15 25.68
CA LYS A 302 -3.41 1.52 25.18
C LYS A 302 -2.48 2.41 25.98
N LEU A 303 -2.55 2.34 27.32
CA LEU A 303 -1.79 3.23 28.21
C LEU A 303 -0.40 2.67 28.53
N GLY A 304 -0.27 1.34 28.67
CA GLY A 304 0.98 0.68 29.01
C GLY A 304 1.88 0.42 27.81
N LEU A 305 1.33 -0.03 26.68
CA LEU A 305 2.09 -0.31 25.44
C LEU A 305 2.03 0.83 24.42
N ASN A 306 1.30 1.91 24.75
CA ASN A 306 1.08 3.07 23.88
C ASN A 306 0.45 2.69 22.52
N HIS A 307 -0.40 1.66 22.49
CA HIS A 307 -1.15 1.29 21.30
C HIS A 307 -2.33 2.24 21.05
N PRO A 308 -2.65 2.59 19.80
CA PRO A 308 -3.77 3.50 19.50
C PRO A 308 -5.14 2.88 19.83
N MET A 309 -5.21 1.55 19.88
CA MET A 309 -6.43 0.78 20.14
C MET A 309 -6.06 -0.47 20.96
N GLY A 310 -6.95 -0.86 21.87
CA GLY A 310 -6.78 -2.08 22.65
C GLY A 310 -7.00 -3.34 21.79
N PRO A 311 -6.46 -4.49 22.20
CA PRO A 311 -6.50 -5.73 21.43
C PRO A 311 -7.92 -6.23 21.19
N LEU A 312 -8.82 -6.15 22.18
CA LEU A 312 -10.19 -6.66 22.04
C LEU A 312 -11.01 -5.77 21.11
N ALA A 313 -10.92 -4.43 21.26
CA ALA A 313 -11.54 -3.50 20.33
C ALA A 313 -10.96 -3.64 18.91
N LEU A 314 -9.66 -3.90 18.78
CA LEU A 314 -9.02 -4.15 17.48
C LEU A 314 -9.51 -5.45 16.84
N ALA A 315 -9.66 -6.53 17.63
CA ALA A 315 -10.23 -7.79 17.17
C ALA A 315 -11.67 -7.61 16.67
N ASP A 316 -12.50 -6.84 17.40
CA ASP A 316 -13.85 -6.50 16.98
C ASP A 316 -13.89 -5.64 15.70
N LEU A 317 -12.90 -4.77 15.50
CA LEU A 317 -12.77 -3.96 14.28
C LEU A 317 -12.39 -4.81 13.07
N ILE A 318 -11.47 -5.77 13.24
CA ILE A 318 -11.05 -6.71 12.19
C ILE A 318 -12.20 -7.68 11.86
N GLY A 319 -12.88 -8.16 12.90
CA GLY A 319 -13.91 -9.19 12.84
C GLY A 319 -13.41 -10.51 13.41
N LEU A 320 -14.14 -11.06 14.39
CA LEU A 320 -13.69 -12.23 15.15
C LEU A 320 -13.58 -13.51 14.32
N ASP A 321 -14.39 -13.68 13.29
CA ASP A 321 -14.29 -14.77 12.33
C ASP A 321 -13.00 -14.71 11.50
N VAL A 322 -12.56 -13.50 11.13
CA VAL A 322 -11.29 -13.29 10.41
C VAL A 322 -10.11 -13.58 11.34
N VAL A 323 -10.13 -13.05 12.56
CA VAL A 323 -9.10 -13.33 13.58
C VAL A 323 -9.00 -14.84 13.84
N LEU A 324 -10.13 -15.52 14.06
CA LEU A 324 -10.16 -16.96 14.29
C LEU A 324 -9.62 -17.75 13.09
N ALA A 325 -9.99 -17.37 11.86
CA ALA A 325 -9.52 -18.03 10.65
C ALA A 325 -7.98 -17.93 10.51
N ILE A 326 -7.39 -16.77 10.80
CA ILE A 326 -5.94 -16.57 10.73
C ILE A 326 -5.23 -17.38 11.83
N ILE A 327 -5.74 -17.38 13.07
CA ILE A 327 -5.17 -18.18 14.17
C ILE A 327 -5.21 -19.68 13.84
N LYS A 328 -6.34 -20.19 13.32
CA LYS A 328 -6.46 -21.58 12.88
C LYS A 328 -5.49 -21.92 11.75
N SER A 329 -5.34 -21.04 10.77
CA SER A 329 -4.36 -21.20 9.69
C SER A 329 -2.92 -21.26 10.22
N LEU A 330 -2.56 -20.36 11.15
CA LEU A 330 -1.26 -20.39 11.84
C LEU A 330 -1.04 -21.71 12.56
N TYR A 331 -2.00 -22.18 13.35
CA TYR A 331 -1.90 -23.45 14.06
C TYR A 331 -1.74 -24.63 13.09
N GLN A 332 -2.56 -24.72 12.05
CA GLN A 332 -2.48 -25.79 11.05
C GLN A 332 -1.13 -25.83 10.33
N ARG A 333 -0.58 -24.66 9.99
CA ARG A 333 0.68 -24.57 9.24
C ARG A 333 1.94 -24.74 10.08
N THR A 334 1.85 -24.50 11.39
CA THR A 334 3.02 -24.54 12.30
C THR A 334 3.00 -25.70 13.28
N ASN A 335 1.80 -26.24 13.57
CA ASN A 335 1.54 -27.21 14.63
C ASN A 335 2.09 -26.76 16.01
N ASP A 336 2.18 -25.45 16.23
CA ASP A 336 2.74 -24.85 17.45
C ASP A 336 1.61 -24.44 18.38
N LYS A 337 1.65 -24.97 19.62
CA LYS A 337 0.62 -24.77 20.63
C LYS A 337 0.33 -23.31 20.96
N LYS A 338 1.29 -22.40 20.72
CA LYS A 338 1.08 -20.95 20.94
C LYS A 338 0.00 -20.35 20.03
N TYR A 339 -0.37 -21.02 18.95
CA TYR A 339 -1.42 -20.59 18.03
C TYR A 339 -2.75 -21.32 18.25
N ILE A 340 -2.93 -22.04 19.36
CA ILE A 340 -4.22 -22.63 19.70
C ILE A 340 -5.22 -21.49 19.93
N PRO A 341 -6.35 -21.43 19.19
CA PRO A 341 -7.34 -20.39 19.39
C PRO A 341 -7.98 -20.52 20.78
N CYS A 342 -8.21 -19.39 21.44
CA CYS A 342 -8.98 -19.38 22.69
C CYS A 342 -10.41 -19.92 22.46
N PRO A 343 -10.95 -20.81 23.32
CA PRO A 343 -12.32 -21.30 23.18
C PRO A 343 -13.38 -20.19 23.11
N LEU A 344 -13.13 -19.05 23.77
CA LEU A 344 -14.03 -17.90 23.78
C LEU A 344 -14.28 -17.35 22.37
N ILE A 345 -13.23 -17.17 21.56
CA ILE A 345 -13.41 -16.64 20.20
C ILE A 345 -14.18 -17.62 19.31
N GLU A 346 -13.99 -18.93 19.50
CA GLU A 346 -14.78 -19.95 18.79
C GLU A 346 -16.27 -19.87 19.16
N GLU A 347 -16.59 -19.75 20.45
CA GLU A 347 -17.95 -19.59 20.94
C GLU A 347 -18.61 -18.32 20.38
N MET A 348 -17.90 -17.20 20.39
CA MET A 348 -18.40 -15.92 19.90
C MET A 348 -18.69 -15.94 18.39
N VAL A 349 -17.79 -16.54 17.60
CA VAL A 349 -17.99 -16.73 16.16
C VAL A 349 -19.20 -17.62 15.89
N ASN A 350 -19.34 -18.73 16.62
CA ASN A 350 -20.50 -19.63 16.51
C ASN A 350 -21.82 -18.91 16.85
N LYS A 351 -21.81 -17.96 17.77
CA LYS A 351 -22.95 -17.12 18.15
C LYS A 351 -23.15 -15.89 17.24
N ARG A 352 -22.40 -15.75 16.14
CA ARG A 352 -22.38 -14.58 15.23
C ARG A 352 -22.11 -13.25 15.94
N LYS A 353 -21.34 -13.26 17.02
CA LYS A 353 -20.78 -12.04 17.62
C LYS A 353 -19.45 -11.75 16.95
N LEU A 354 -19.49 -11.08 15.80
CA LEU A 354 -18.33 -10.87 14.92
C LEU A 354 -17.71 -9.47 15.05
N GLY A 355 -18.02 -8.74 16.13
CA GLY A 355 -17.53 -7.39 16.35
C GLY A 355 -18.35 -6.33 15.63
N LYS A 356 -17.67 -5.29 15.13
CA LYS A 356 -18.30 -4.08 14.59
C LYS A 356 -19.26 -4.36 13.43
N LYS A 357 -18.96 -5.37 12.60
CA LYS A 357 -19.81 -5.73 11.44
C LYS A 357 -21.15 -6.37 11.81
N THR A 358 -21.30 -6.88 13.02
CA THR A 358 -22.56 -7.42 13.57
C THR A 358 -23.08 -6.58 14.74
N MET A 359 -22.49 -5.41 14.99
CA MET A 359 -22.77 -4.52 16.13
C MET A 359 -22.58 -5.16 17.52
N VAL A 360 -21.96 -6.34 17.57
CA VAL A 360 -21.70 -7.06 18.82
C VAL A 360 -20.51 -8.00 18.66
N GLY A 361 -19.56 -7.89 19.59
CA GLY A 361 -18.38 -8.73 19.74
C GLY A 361 -18.00 -8.78 21.22
N PHE A 362 -16.77 -8.39 21.56
CA PHE A 362 -16.38 -8.10 22.94
C PHE A 362 -17.12 -6.87 23.47
N TYR A 363 -17.37 -5.90 22.60
CA TYR A 363 -18.17 -4.71 22.88
C TYR A 363 -19.51 -4.74 22.13
N LYS A 364 -20.39 -3.81 22.49
CA LYS A 364 -21.61 -3.48 21.74
C LYS A 364 -21.38 -2.15 21.00
N TYR A 365 -21.78 -2.09 19.74
CA TYR A 365 -21.57 -0.93 18.86
C TYR A 365 -22.88 -0.26 18.45
#